data_AF-A0A534SH26-F1
#
_entry.id   AF-A0A534SH26-F1
#
_cell.length_a   1.000
_cell.length_b   1.000
_cell.length_c   1.000
_cell.angle_alpha   90.00
_cell.angle_beta   90.00
_cell.angle_gamma   90.00
#
_symmetry.space_group_name_H-M   'P 1'
#
loop_
_entity.id
_entity.type
_entity.pdbx_description
1 polymer ?
#
loop_
_entity_poly.entity_id
_entity_poly.type
_entity_poly.pdbx_seq_one_letter_code
_entity_poly.pdbx_strand_id
1 'polypeptide(L)'
;MNKNALRALIGTALSNGGRALSAPEAQWLCDAYGIPTPKQGFAKTATEAVKIATRLRFPVALKIVSSDILHKTEAGGVIIGLATAGEVRRAFDRLVKNAKGYRKNAQIQGVQVQQMVNGGQEVMVGAVTDPSFGKMIAFALGGVLVEVMKDITFRMTPVGKKEALSMLDSIAAAEVLRGVRGAKGVNRSALADIIAKVSKLVNDFPEILEVDLNPIFATEKGARAVDVRIVIGDKPQPRQRFDQGEILAAMQRIM
;
A
#
# COMPACT_ATOMS: atom_id res chain seq x y z
N MET A 1 0.11 0.37 -18.38
CA MET A 1 1.47 -0.02 -18.83
C MET A 1 1.53 -1.54 -18.92
N ASN A 2 2.36 -2.10 -19.81
CA ASN A 2 2.59 -3.55 -19.85
C ASN A 2 3.68 -3.96 -18.83
N LYS A 3 3.85 -5.27 -18.59
CA LYS A 3 4.82 -5.78 -17.60
C LYS A 3 6.27 -5.36 -17.87
N ASN A 4 6.69 -5.29 -19.14
CA ASN A 4 8.07 -4.92 -19.50
C ASN A 4 8.36 -3.46 -19.14
N ALA A 5 7.41 -2.56 -19.39
CA ALA A 5 7.55 -1.16 -19.00
C ALA A 5 7.62 -1.00 -17.47
N LEU A 6 6.89 -1.81 -16.70
CA LEU A 6 6.98 -1.80 -15.24
C LEU A 6 8.32 -2.34 -14.73
N ARG A 7 8.89 -3.37 -15.38
CA ARG A 7 10.23 -3.86 -15.03
C ARG A 7 11.29 -2.78 -15.27
N ALA A 8 11.22 -2.09 -16.40
CA ALA A 8 12.13 -0.99 -16.70
C ALA A 8 12.05 0.11 -15.65
N LEU A 9 10.84 0.48 -15.23
CA LEU A 9 10.61 1.45 -14.18
C LEU A 9 11.23 1.04 -12.83
N ILE A 10 11.00 -0.20 -12.39
CA ILE A 10 11.60 -0.70 -11.15
C ILE A 10 13.13 -0.71 -11.27
N GLY A 11 13.66 -1.13 -12.42
CA GLY A 11 15.10 -1.10 -12.70
C GLY A 11 15.68 0.32 -12.61
N THR A 12 15.04 1.31 -13.23
CA THR A 12 15.46 2.72 -13.14
C THR A 12 15.40 3.24 -11.71
N ALA A 13 14.33 2.94 -10.97
CA ALA A 13 14.21 3.36 -9.58
C ALA A 13 15.33 2.77 -8.71
N LEU A 14 15.68 1.49 -8.90
CA LEU A 14 16.81 0.85 -8.22
C LEU A 14 18.15 1.47 -8.61
N SER A 15 18.40 1.71 -9.90
CA SER A 15 19.65 2.32 -10.38
C SER A 15 19.87 3.73 -9.85
N ASN A 16 18.79 4.45 -9.54
CA ASN A 16 18.85 5.77 -8.91
C ASN A 16 19.03 5.71 -7.38
N GLY A 17 19.27 4.52 -6.82
CA GLY A 17 19.40 4.31 -5.37
C GLY A 17 18.06 4.35 -4.61
N GLY A 18 16.94 4.38 -5.32
CA GLY A 18 15.61 4.40 -4.74
C GLY A 18 15.28 3.07 -4.05
N ARG A 19 14.78 3.15 -2.81
CA ARG A 19 14.28 1.99 -2.06
C ARG A 19 12.76 1.97 -1.94
N ALA A 20 12.08 3.03 -2.36
CA ALA A 20 10.62 3.11 -2.39
C ALA A 20 10.16 3.78 -3.69
N LEU A 21 9.08 3.27 -4.26
CA LEU A 21 8.44 3.89 -5.42
C LEU A 21 7.69 5.16 -5.00
N SER A 22 7.74 6.18 -5.84
CA SER A 22 6.91 7.38 -5.70
C SER A 22 5.43 7.05 -5.89
N ALA A 23 4.54 7.94 -5.41
CA ALA A 23 3.10 7.74 -5.55
C ALA A 23 2.62 7.55 -7.02
N PRO A 24 3.14 8.31 -8.01
CA PRO A 24 2.82 8.06 -9.42
C PRO A 24 3.27 6.69 -9.92
N GLU A 25 4.47 6.24 -9.56
CA GLU A 25 5.01 4.95 -9.96
C GLU A 25 4.19 3.80 -9.35
N ALA A 26 3.92 3.86 -8.04
CA ALA A 26 3.08 2.89 -7.35
C ALA A 26 1.67 2.80 -7.96
N GLN A 27 1.10 3.95 -8.39
CA GLN A 27 -0.18 3.97 -9.08
C GLN A 27 -0.14 3.23 -10.41
N TRP A 28 0.94 3.34 -11.19
CA TRP A 28 1.05 2.59 -12.46
C TRP A 28 1.07 1.08 -12.24
N LEU A 29 1.69 0.59 -11.16
CA LEU A 29 1.61 -0.83 -10.78
C LEU A 29 0.18 -1.21 -10.36
N CYS A 30 -0.48 -0.38 -9.54
CA CYS A 30 -1.87 -0.61 -9.14
C CYS A 30 -2.81 -0.71 -10.34
N ASP A 31 -2.72 0.24 -11.29
CA ASP A 31 -3.54 0.26 -12.51
C ASP A 31 -3.30 -1.00 -13.36
N ALA A 32 -2.03 -1.39 -13.54
CA ALA A 32 -1.68 -2.55 -14.36
C ALA A 32 -2.14 -3.89 -13.77
N TYR A 33 -2.27 -3.99 -12.44
CA TYR A 33 -2.78 -5.17 -11.74
C TYR A 33 -4.26 -5.05 -11.36
N GLY A 34 -4.90 -3.93 -11.69
CA GLY A 34 -6.30 -3.66 -11.37
C GLY A 34 -6.57 -3.56 -9.86
N ILE A 35 -5.60 -3.12 -9.06
CA ILE A 35 -5.78 -2.83 -7.64
C ILE A 35 -6.55 -1.51 -7.54
N PRO A 36 -7.79 -1.49 -7.00
CA PRO A 36 -8.61 -0.29 -7.00
C PRO A 36 -8.05 0.78 -6.04
N THR A 37 -7.79 1.97 -6.56
CA THR A 37 -7.44 3.16 -5.78
C THR A 37 -8.44 4.31 -6.08
N PRO A 38 -8.57 5.33 -5.21
CA PRO A 38 -9.35 6.52 -5.51
C PRO A 38 -8.74 7.27 -6.70
N LYS A 39 -9.58 8.00 -7.45
CA LYS A 39 -9.02 8.84 -8.52
C LYS A 39 -8.10 9.89 -7.90
N GLN A 40 -6.99 10.13 -8.58
CA GLN A 40 -5.95 11.00 -8.09
C GLN A 40 -5.17 11.66 -9.22
N GLY A 41 -4.34 12.63 -8.86
CA GLY A 41 -3.35 13.23 -9.75
C GLY A 41 -2.16 13.76 -8.95
N PHE A 42 -1.12 14.14 -9.68
CA PHE A 42 0.12 14.65 -9.13
C PHE A 42 0.32 16.11 -9.55
N ALA A 43 0.64 16.98 -8.59
CA ALA A 43 0.84 18.40 -8.79
C ALA A 43 2.21 18.82 -8.28
N LYS A 44 2.96 19.56 -9.09
CA LYS A 44 4.21 20.24 -8.71
C LYS A 44 3.96 21.65 -8.19
N THR A 45 2.78 22.22 -8.44
CA THR A 45 2.41 23.57 -8.00
C THR A 45 1.01 23.60 -7.39
N ALA A 46 0.75 24.59 -6.54
CA ALA A 46 -0.58 24.81 -5.96
C ALA A 46 -1.66 25.04 -7.03
N THR A 47 -1.30 25.71 -8.14
CA THR A 47 -2.20 25.93 -9.27
C THR A 47 -2.57 24.61 -9.98
N GLU A 48 -1.60 23.72 -10.19
CA GLU A 48 -1.88 22.37 -10.69
C GLU A 48 -2.75 21.57 -9.72
N ALA A 49 -2.48 21.67 -8.42
CA ALA A 49 -3.24 20.96 -7.40
C ALA A 49 -4.72 21.37 -7.42
N VAL A 50 -5.00 22.68 -7.55
CA VAL A 50 -6.37 23.19 -7.71
C VAL A 50 -7.03 22.66 -8.98
N LYS A 51 -6.34 22.67 -10.13
CA LYS A 51 -6.88 22.14 -11.39
C LYS A 51 -7.26 20.65 -11.25
N ILE A 52 -6.41 19.86 -10.62
CA ILE A 52 -6.67 18.44 -10.37
C ILE A 52 -7.85 18.27 -9.41
N ALA A 53 -7.88 19.02 -8.31
CA ALA A 53 -8.96 18.95 -7.32
C ALA A 53 -10.33 19.27 -7.94
N THR A 54 -10.42 20.32 -8.76
CA THR A 54 -11.64 20.69 -9.48
C THR A 54 -12.11 19.55 -10.40
N ARG A 55 -11.19 18.90 -11.14
CA ARG A 55 -11.51 17.75 -12.00
C ARG A 55 -11.98 16.54 -11.19
N LEU A 56 -11.36 16.29 -10.03
CA LEU A 56 -11.70 15.16 -9.15
C LEU A 56 -13.00 15.38 -8.38
N ARG A 57 -13.45 16.64 -8.27
CA ARG A 57 -14.54 17.13 -7.43
C ARG A 57 -14.19 17.07 -5.94
N PHE A 58 -14.64 18.06 -5.21
CA PHE A 58 -14.44 18.20 -3.78
C PHE A 58 -15.39 17.27 -2.99
N PRO A 59 -15.04 16.88 -1.74
CA PRO A 59 -13.78 17.17 -1.07
C PRO A 59 -12.62 16.27 -1.54
N VAL A 60 -11.40 16.79 -1.45
CA VAL A 60 -10.15 16.07 -1.78
C VAL A 60 -9.18 16.00 -0.60
N ALA A 61 -8.24 15.08 -0.67
CA ALA A 61 -7.06 15.02 0.18
C ALA A 61 -5.81 15.44 -0.61
N LEU A 62 -4.90 16.13 0.06
CA LEU A 62 -3.56 16.42 -0.44
C LEU A 62 -2.53 15.67 0.42
N LYS A 63 -1.59 14.97 -0.23
CA LYS A 63 -0.54 14.18 0.41
C LYS A 63 0.83 14.56 -0.17
N ILE A 64 1.82 14.82 0.68
CA ILE A 64 3.19 15.13 0.24
C ILE A 64 3.80 13.92 -0.47
N VAL A 65 4.56 14.17 -1.53
CA VAL A 65 5.33 13.14 -2.24
C VAL A 65 6.81 13.49 -2.11
N SER A 66 7.52 12.68 -1.31
CA SER A 66 8.97 12.79 -1.09
C SER A 66 9.52 11.40 -0.75
N SER A 67 10.66 11.04 -1.34
CA SER A 67 11.40 9.83 -0.98
C SER A 67 11.92 9.86 0.46
N ASP A 68 12.07 11.06 1.02
CA ASP A 68 12.73 11.28 2.31
C ASP A 68 11.73 11.37 3.47
N ILE A 69 10.43 11.33 3.16
CA ILE A 69 9.32 11.43 4.12
C ILE A 69 8.38 10.24 3.90
N LEU A 70 8.71 9.12 4.51
CA LEU A 70 7.92 7.88 4.45
C LEU A 70 6.65 7.97 5.31
N HIS A 71 6.76 8.48 6.55
CA HIS A 71 5.64 8.67 7.47
C HIS A 71 5.00 10.04 7.29
N LYS A 72 4.20 10.18 6.22
CA LYS A 72 3.60 11.46 5.78
C LYS A 72 2.81 12.14 6.91
N THR A 73 2.00 11.39 7.65
CA THR A 73 1.13 11.96 8.70
C THR A 73 1.92 12.63 9.81
N GLU A 74 3.00 12.01 10.29
CA GLU A 74 3.89 12.55 11.34
C GLU A 74 4.58 13.84 10.89
N ALA A 75 4.95 13.92 9.62
CA ALA A 75 5.52 15.13 9.02
C ALA A 75 4.49 16.24 8.75
N GLY A 76 3.22 16.07 9.17
CA GLY A 76 2.12 16.95 8.79
C GLY A 76 1.91 16.99 7.26
N GLY A 77 2.28 15.91 6.60
CA GLY A 77 2.34 15.70 5.15
C GLY A 77 1.03 15.21 4.52
N VAL A 78 -0.07 15.20 5.28
CA VAL A 78 -1.40 14.82 4.80
C VAL A 78 -2.42 15.85 5.29
N ILE A 79 -3.24 16.39 4.39
CA ILE A 79 -4.39 17.24 4.72
C ILE A 79 -5.60 16.71 3.95
N ILE A 80 -6.67 16.38 4.68
CA ILE A 80 -7.88 15.77 4.14
C ILE A 80 -9.08 16.72 4.21
N GLY A 81 -10.17 16.40 3.51
CA GLY A 81 -11.43 17.13 3.63
C GLY A 81 -11.45 18.52 3.00
N LEU A 82 -10.56 18.80 2.04
CA LEU A 82 -10.46 20.10 1.38
C LEU A 82 -11.64 20.27 0.43
N ALA A 83 -12.54 21.19 0.74
CA ALA A 83 -13.83 21.41 0.09
C ALA A 83 -13.77 22.50 -0.99
N THR A 84 -12.73 23.34 -1.01
CA THR A 84 -12.63 24.46 -1.96
C THR A 84 -11.24 24.60 -2.60
N ALA A 85 -11.20 25.28 -3.75
CA ALA A 85 -9.95 25.63 -4.42
C ALA A 85 -9.01 26.48 -3.53
N GLY A 86 -9.59 27.39 -2.71
CA GLY A 86 -8.82 28.22 -1.79
C GLY A 86 -8.16 27.40 -0.67
N GLU A 87 -8.87 26.41 -0.13
CA GLU A 87 -8.32 25.47 0.85
C GLU A 87 -7.21 24.61 0.24
N VAL A 88 -7.38 24.10 -0.98
CA VAL A 88 -6.35 23.32 -1.69
C VAL A 88 -5.06 24.13 -1.87
N ARG A 89 -5.16 25.41 -2.27
CA ARG A 89 -3.99 26.28 -2.44
C ARG A 89 -3.23 26.44 -1.12
N ARG A 90 -3.93 26.80 -0.04
CA ARG A 90 -3.33 26.96 1.29
C ARG A 90 -2.75 25.65 1.84
N ALA A 91 -3.43 24.53 1.61
CA ALA A 91 -2.98 23.22 2.03
C ALA A 91 -1.70 22.80 1.29
N PHE A 92 -1.59 23.08 -0.01
CA PHE A 92 -0.36 22.81 -0.77
C PHE A 92 0.85 23.51 -0.15
N ASP A 93 0.75 24.82 0.10
CA ASP A 93 1.85 25.60 0.68
C ASP A 93 2.19 25.12 2.10
N ARG A 94 1.16 24.79 2.90
CA ARG A 94 1.32 24.24 4.25
C ARG A 94 2.04 22.90 4.22
N LEU A 95 1.69 21.99 3.31
CA LEU A 95 2.35 20.69 3.18
C LEU A 95 3.82 20.83 2.86
N VAL A 96 4.18 21.69 1.90
CA VAL A 96 5.57 21.94 1.52
C VAL A 96 6.35 22.54 2.70
N LYS A 97 5.74 23.47 3.44
CA LYS A 97 6.35 24.05 4.65
C LYS A 97 6.56 23.00 5.74
N ASN A 98 5.55 22.19 6.03
CA ASN A 98 5.63 21.13 7.05
C ASN A 98 6.73 20.12 6.70
N ALA A 99 6.79 19.67 5.44
CA ALA A 99 7.79 18.74 4.95
C ALA A 99 9.23 19.27 5.14
N LYS A 100 9.48 20.54 4.77
CA LYS A 100 10.79 21.19 5.00
C LYS A 100 11.08 21.43 6.48
N GLY A 101 10.07 21.67 7.30
CA GLY A 101 10.21 21.78 8.75
C GLY A 101 10.58 20.44 9.40
N TYR A 102 9.99 19.34 8.91
CA TYR A 102 10.27 17.99 9.39
C TYR A 102 11.65 17.48 8.95
N ARG A 103 12.01 17.69 7.68
CA ARG A 103 13.36 17.42 7.16
C ARG A 103 13.79 18.53 6.21
N LYS A 104 14.75 19.35 6.67
CA LYS A 104 15.25 20.53 5.96
C LYS A 104 15.76 20.23 4.54
N ASN A 105 16.40 19.06 4.36
CA ASN A 105 17.00 18.65 3.09
C ASN A 105 16.11 17.69 2.29
N ALA A 106 14.84 17.51 2.67
CA ALA A 106 13.94 16.61 1.97
C ALA A 106 13.69 17.06 0.52
N GLN A 107 13.89 16.15 -0.42
CA GLN A 107 13.53 16.29 -1.82
C GLN A 107 12.02 16.12 -1.96
N ILE A 108 11.31 17.25 -2.07
CA ILE A 108 9.87 17.28 -2.30
C ILE A 108 9.63 17.22 -3.80
N GLN A 109 9.07 16.11 -4.27
CA GLN A 109 8.76 15.90 -5.68
C GLN A 109 7.48 16.65 -6.08
N GLY A 110 6.53 16.77 -5.15
CA GLY A 110 5.25 17.44 -5.36
C GLY A 110 4.20 17.00 -4.34
N VAL A 111 2.93 17.11 -4.72
CA VAL A 111 1.76 16.75 -3.90
C VAL A 111 0.81 15.88 -4.71
N GLN A 112 0.39 14.77 -4.13
CA GLN A 112 -0.69 13.94 -4.62
C GLN A 112 -2.03 14.55 -4.20
N VAL A 113 -2.92 14.77 -5.17
CA VAL A 113 -4.30 15.22 -4.95
C VAL A 113 -5.22 14.02 -5.21
N GLN A 114 -6.00 13.61 -4.22
CA GLN A 114 -6.77 12.36 -4.25
C GLN A 114 -8.21 12.61 -3.82
N GLN A 115 -9.16 11.89 -4.44
CA GLN A 115 -10.55 11.88 -3.99
C GLN A 115 -10.67 11.34 -2.57
N MET A 116 -11.53 11.97 -1.74
CA MET A 116 -11.89 11.40 -0.45
C MET A 116 -12.72 10.13 -0.65
N VAL A 117 -12.38 9.09 0.12
CA VAL A 117 -13.23 7.91 0.28
C VAL A 117 -13.97 8.07 1.61
N ASN A 118 -15.29 8.00 1.56
CA ASN A 118 -16.13 8.18 2.74
C ASN A 118 -16.67 6.83 3.20
N GLY A 119 -16.51 6.56 4.49
CA GLY A 119 -17.05 5.38 5.16
C GLY A 119 -16.43 4.06 4.72
N GLY A 120 -16.95 2.98 5.32
CA GLY A 120 -16.43 1.63 5.14
C GLY A 120 -15.54 1.18 6.30
N GLN A 121 -15.34 -0.12 6.39
CA GLN A 121 -14.41 -0.73 7.32
C GLN A 121 -12.99 -0.50 6.80
N GLU A 122 -12.13 0.04 7.65
CA GLU A 122 -10.69 0.09 7.38
C GLU A 122 -10.10 -1.32 7.54
N VAL A 123 -9.28 -1.71 6.57
CA VAL A 123 -8.48 -2.95 6.56
C VAL A 123 -7.11 -2.67 5.96
N MET A 124 -6.16 -3.58 6.18
CA MET A 124 -4.82 -3.53 5.60
C MET A 124 -4.55 -4.80 4.80
N VAL A 125 -3.90 -4.65 3.65
CA VAL A 125 -3.28 -5.75 2.92
C VAL A 125 -1.82 -5.41 2.69
N GLY A 126 -0.94 -6.25 3.23
CA GLY A 126 0.51 -6.11 3.08
C GLY A 126 1.11 -7.28 2.32
N ALA A 127 2.29 -7.08 1.76
CA ALA A 127 3.17 -8.15 1.32
C ALA A 127 4.57 -7.86 1.83
N VAL A 128 5.28 -8.89 2.29
CA VAL A 128 6.65 -8.76 2.80
C VAL A 128 7.49 -9.91 2.27
N THR A 129 8.79 -9.66 2.08
CA THR A 129 9.76 -10.70 1.77
C THR A 129 10.47 -11.11 3.04
N ASP A 130 10.10 -12.29 3.55
CA ASP A 130 10.78 -12.89 4.69
C ASP A 130 11.98 -13.74 4.24
N PRO A 131 13.12 -13.69 4.96
CA PRO A 131 14.31 -14.48 4.62
C PRO A 131 14.08 -16.00 4.64
N SER A 132 13.22 -16.51 5.52
CA SER A 132 12.95 -17.93 5.70
C SER A 132 11.76 -18.41 4.85
N PHE A 133 10.69 -17.63 4.82
CA PHE A 133 9.41 -17.98 4.21
C PHE A 133 9.17 -17.35 2.84
N GLY A 134 10.07 -16.48 2.38
CA GLY A 134 9.96 -15.76 1.11
C GLY A 134 8.81 -14.76 1.12
N LYS A 135 8.17 -14.55 -0.04
CA LYS A 135 7.06 -13.59 -0.16
C LYS A 135 5.84 -14.10 0.62
N MET A 136 5.37 -13.29 1.55
CA MET A 136 4.16 -13.54 2.32
C MET A 136 3.18 -12.39 2.14
N ILE A 137 1.89 -12.72 2.10
CA ILE A 137 0.79 -11.76 2.16
C ILE A 137 0.28 -11.69 3.58
N ALA A 138 0.06 -10.47 4.07
CA ALA A 138 -0.58 -10.17 5.33
C ALA A 138 -1.96 -9.56 5.09
N PHE A 139 -2.94 -9.96 5.90
CA PHE A 139 -4.23 -9.30 5.98
C PHE A 139 -4.59 -9.01 7.44
N ALA A 140 -5.10 -7.82 7.69
CA ALA A 140 -5.58 -7.40 9.00
C ALA A 140 -6.75 -6.41 8.86
N LEU A 141 -7.49 -6.19 9.94
CA LEU A 141 -8.31 -4.99 10.04
C LEU A 141 -7.42 -3.74 10.06
N GLY A 142 -8.01 -2.56 9.87
CA GLY A 142 -7.33 -1.26 9.92
C GLY A 142 -7.83 -0.42 11.09
N GLY A 143 -7.26 0.77 11.22
CA GLY A 143 -7.55 1.71 12.31
C GLY A 143 -6.72 1.46 13.57
N VAL A 144 -6.83 2.39 14.52
CA VAL A 144 -5.95 2.52 15.68
C VAL A 144 -5.90 1.26 16.57
N LEU A 145 -7.02 0.55 16.70
CA LEU A 145 -7.10 -0.62 17.58
C LEU A 145 -6.31 -1.83 17.07
N VAL A 146 -6.02 -1.90 15.76
CA VAL A 146 -5.38 -3.09 15.19
C VAL A 146 -3.87 -3.11 15.45
N GLU A 147 -3.23 -1.95 15.54
CA GLU A 147 -1.83 -1.83 15.97
C GLU A 147 -1.61 -2.45 17.36
N VAL A 148 -2.64 -2.41 18.21
CA VAL A 148 -2.62 -2.99 19.56
C VAL A 148 -3.03 -4.46 19.54
N MET A 149 -4.09 -4.82 18.80
CA MET A 149 -4.65 -6.18 18.80
C MET A 149 -3.75 -7.22 18.12
N LYS A 150 -2.90 -6.82 17.17
CA LYS A 150 -2.03 -7.73 16.39
C LYS A 150 -2.80 -8.89 15.73
N ASP A 151 -4.07 -8.65 15.38
CA ASP A 151 -4.95 -9.62 14.72
C ASP A 151 -4.68 -9.63 13.21
N ILE A 152 -3.66 -10.40 12.82
CA ILE A 152 -3.11 -10.44 11.46
C ILE A 152 -3.02 -11.90 11.00
N THR A 153 -3.35 -12.13 9.73
CA THR A 153 -3.18 -13.44 9.09
C THR A 153 -2.13 -13.39 8.00
N PHE A 154 -1.35 -14.45 7.88
CA PHE A 154 -0.30 -14.59 6.87
C PHE A 154 -0.55 -15.79 5.95
N ARG A 155 -0.17 -15.67 4.68
CA ARG A 155 -0.05 -16.77 3.72
C ARG A 155 1.18 -16.58 2.85
N MET A 156 1.88 -17.66 2.54
CA MET A 156 2.93 -17.64 1.51
C MET A 156 2.29 -17.42 0.13
N THR A 157 2.98 -16.68 -0.75
CA THR A 157 2.52 -16.53 -2.14
C THR A 157 2.81 -17.79 -2.97
N PRO A 158 2.08 -18.03 -4.08
CA PRO A 158 0.89 -17.31 -4.53
C PRO A 158 -0.34 -17.54 -3.66
N VAL A 159 -1.17 -16.50 -3.51
CA VAL A 159 -2.47 -16.55 -2.83
C VAL A 159 -3.57 -16.34 -3.86
N GLY A 160 -4.40 -17.36 -4.05
CA GLY A 160 -5.61 -17.29 -4.88
C GLY A 160 -6.81 -16.73 -4.13
N LYS A 161 -7.91 -16.48 -4.84
CA LYS A 161 -9.15 -15.92 -4.25
C LYS A 161 -9.72 -16.75 -3.10
N LYS A 162 -9.68 -18.09 -3.20
CA LYS A 162 -10.18 -19.00 -2.16
C LYS A 162 -9.35 -18.90 -0.87
N GLU A 163 -8.03 -18.91 -0.99
CA GLU A 163 -7.12 -18.73 0.14
C GLU A 163 -7.27 -17.33 0.75
N ALA A 164 -7.39 -16.30 -0.10
CA ALA A 164 -7.65 -14.94 0.34
C ALA A 164 -8.95 -14.82 1.16
N LEU A 165 -10.05 -15.45 0.73
CA LEU A 165 -11.30 -15.50 1.51
C LEU A 165 -11.09 -16.18 2.87
N SER A 166 -10.34 -17.28 2.89
CA SER A 166 -9.96 -17.97 4.14
C SER A 166 -9.12 -17.09 5.06
N MET A 167 -8.23 -16.24 4.53
CA MET A 167 -7.50 -15.25 5.34
C MET A 167 -8.46 -14.29 6.03
N LEU A 168 -9.49 -13.79 5.33
CA LEU A 168 -10.51 -12.92 5.91
C LEU A 168 -11.29 -13.59 7.05
N ASP A 169 -11.46 -14.92 7.00
CA ASP A 169 -12.13 -15.71 8.04
C ASP A 169 -11.20 -16.08 9.21
N SER A 170 -9.88 -15.94 9.05
CA SER A 170 -8.89 -16.41 10.02
C SER A 170 -8.48 -15.35 11.05
N ILE A 171 -8.90 -14.10 10.88
CA ILE A 171 -8.71 -13.06 11.90
C ILE A 171 -9.74 -13.26 13.04
N ALA A 172 -9.35 -13.00 14.28
CA ALA A 172 -10.24 -13.12 15.44
C ALA A 172 -11.48 -12.23 15.30
N ALA A 173 -11.32 -11.04 14.71
CA ALA A 173 -12.39 -10.09 14.47
C ALA A 173 -13.11 -10.24 13.12
N ALA A 174 -13.12 -11.45 12.52
CA ALA A 174 -13.72 -11.69 11.19
C ALA A 174 -15.20 -11.26 11.08
N GLU A 175 -15.97 -11.32 12.19
CA GLU A 175 -17.37 -10.88 12.23
C GLU A 175 -17.55 -9.41 11.88
N VAL A 176 -16.53 -8.56 12.13
CA VAL A 176 -16.55 -7.14 11.72
C VAL A 176 -16.75 -7.01 10.20
N LEU A 177 -16.16 -7.91 9.42
CA LEU A 177 -16.30 -7.92 7.96
C LEU A 177 -17.68 -8.40 7.49
N ARG A 178 -18.42 -9.12 8.33
CA ARG A 178 -19.79 -9.59 8.06
C ARG A 178 -20.86 -8.58 8.48
N GLY A 179 -20.48 -7.59 9.29
CA GLY A 179 -21.36 -6.55 9.80
C GLY A 179 -21.75 -6.81 11.25
N VAL A 180 -21.76 -5.74 12.06
CA VAL A 180 -22.02 -5.80 13.51
C VAL A 180 -23.11 -4.80 13.86
N ARG A 181 -24.00 -5.17 14.80
CA ARG A 181 -25.08 -4.29 15.31
C ARG A 181 -25.97 -3.68 14.20
N GLY A 182 -26.37 -4.51 13.23
CA GLY A 182 -27.24 -4.09 12.13
C GLY A 182 -26.54 -3.35 10.99
N ALA A 183 -25.23 -3.07 11.10
CA ALA A 183 -24.45 -2.63 9.96
C ALA A 183 -24.31 -3.75 8.93
N LYS A 184 -24.33 -3.39 7.65
CA LYS A 184 -24.06 -4.34 6.57
C LYS A 184 -22.58 -4.73 6.55
N GLY A 185 -22.31 -5.98 6.20
CA GLY A 185 -20.96 -6.46 5.94
C GLY A 185 -20.30 -5.79 4.73
N VAL A 186 -18.99 -5.93 4.65
CA VAL A 186 -18.21 -5.43 3.52
C VAL A 186 -18.24 -6.41 2.35
N ASN A 187 -17.87 -5.92 1.17
CA ASN A 187 -17.66 -6.78 0.01
C ASN A 187 -16.37 -7.60 0.18
N ARG A 188 -16.49 -8.76 0.82
CA ARG A 188 -15.40 -9.70 1.09
C ARG A 188 -14.74 -10.22 -0.20
N SER A 189 -15.51 -10.40 -1.27
CA SER A 189 -14.96 -10.80 -2.57
C SER A 189 -14.00 -9.74 -3.12
N ALA A 190 -14.35 -8.46 -3.01
CA ALA A 190 -13.48 -7.37 -3.48
C ALA A 190 -12.15 -7.32 -2.70
N LEU A 191 -12.18 -7.59 -1.38
CA LEU A 191 -10.97 -7.71 -0.58
C LEU A 191 -10.12 -8.91 -1.00
N ALA A 192 -10.74 -10.08 -1.18
CA ALA A 192 -10.05 -11.27 -1.65
C ALA A 192 -9.41 -11.07 -3.04
N ASP A 193 -10.08 -10.34 -3.93
CA ASP A 193 -9.53 -9.98 -5.23
C ASP A 193 -8.33 -9.03 -5.13
N ILE A 194 -8.33 -8.07 -4.18
CA ILE A 194 -7.16 -7.22 -3.92
C ILE A 194 -5.98 -8.05 -3.41
N ILE A 195 -6.20 -8.93 -2.43
CA ILE A 195 -5.19 -9.84 -1.88
C ILE A 195 -4.55 -10.67 -3.00
N ALA A 196 -5.35 -11.29 -3.85
CA ALA A 196 -4.86 -12.09 -4.97
C ALA A 196 -4.06 -11.26 -5.99
N LYS A 197 -4.49 -10.02 -6.27
CA LYS A 197 -3.77 -9.09 -7.16
C LYS A 197 -2.43 -8.66 -6.58
N VAL A 198 -2.35 -8.36 -5.29
CA VAL A 198 -1.10 -8.05 -4.59
C VAL A 198 -0.17 -9.27 -4.62
N SER A 199 -0.70 -10.47 -4.36
CA SER A 199 0.07 -11.70 -4.46
C SER A 199 0.66 -11.93 -5.85
N LYS A 200 -0.14 -11.70 -6.89
CA LYS A 200 0.33 -11.75 -8.27
C LYS A 200 1.42 -10.72 -8.54
N LEU A 201 1.23 -9.48 -8.08
CA LEU A 201 2.17 -8.38 -8.25
C LEU A 201 3.56 -8.72 -7.69
N VAL A 202 3.65 -9.15 -6.43
CA VAL A 202 4.94 -9.43 -5.78
C VAL A 202 5.62 -10.69 -6.31
N ASN A 203 4.86 -11.62 -6.90
CA ASN A 203 5.42 -12.78 -7.59
C ASN A 203 5.98 -12.42 -8.98
N ASP A 204 5.32 -11.51 -9.69
CA ASP A 204 5.74 -11.08 -11.03
C ASP A 204 7.00 -10.17 -11.00
N PHE A 205 7.27 -9.51 -9.86
CA PHE A 205 8.43 -8.63 -9.63
C PHE A 205 9.16 -8.97 -8.31
N PRO A 206 10.17 -9.86 -8.35
CA PRO A 206 10.94 -10.25 -7.16
C PRO A 206 11.61 -9.09 -6.40
N GLU A 207 11.92 -8.00 -7.11
CA GLU A 207 12.51 -6.76 -6.58
C GLU A 207 11.58 -6.03 -5.61
N ILE A 208 10.26 -6.28 -5.64
CA ILE A 208 9.31 -5.66 -4.70
C ILE A 208 9.45 -6.36 -3.35
N LEU A 209 10.12 -5.73 -2.40
CA LEU A 209 10.38 -6.30 -1.08
C LEU A 209 9.17 -6.18 -0.15
N GLU A 210 8.45 -5.08 -0.25
CA GLU A 210 7.27 -4.78 0.57
C GLU A 210 6.19 -4.11 -0.28
N VAL A 211 4.94 -4.48 -0.03
CA VAL A 211 3.75 -3.72 -0.44
C VAL A 211 2.95 -3.45 0.81
N ASP A 212 2.49 -2.23 1.00
CA ASP A 212 1.59 -1.87 2.09
C ASP A 212 0.41 -1.06 1.53
N LEU A 213 -0.78 -1.67 1.57
CA LEU A 213 -2.05 -1.04 1.24
C LEU A 213 -2.78 -0.71 2.55
N ASN A 214 -2.48 0.46 3.10
CA ASN A 214 -2.98 0.87 4.40
C ASN A 214 -3.31 2.38 4.46
N PRO A 215 -4.59 2.78 4.59
CA PRO A 215 -5.76 1.92 4.70
C PRO A 215 -6.32 1.50 3.34
N ILE A 216 -6.97 0.34 3.32
CA ILE A 216 -8.03 -0.01 2.37
C ILE A 216 -9.37 0.28 3.04
N PHE A 217 -10.24 1.04 2.38
CA PHE A 217 -11.63 1.20 2.81
C PHE A 217 -12.51 0.19 2.09
N ALA A 218 -13.16 -0.69 2.86
CA ALA A 218 -14.06 -1.73 2.39
C ALA A 218 -15.51 -1.39 2.70
N THR A 219 -16.37 -1.42 1.69
CA THR A 219 -17.81 -1.13 1.77
C THR A 219 -18.59 -2.31 1.20
N GLU A 220 -19.92 -2.30 1.36
CA GLU A 220 -20.82 -3.25 0.68
C GLU A 220 -20.64 -3.27 -0.85
N LYS A 221 -20.18 -2.15 -1.45
CA LYS A 221 -20.05 -2.01 -2.91
C LYS A 221 -18.68 -2.44 -3.44
N GLY A 222 -17.66 -2.52 -2.60
CA GLY A 222 -16.29 -2.81 -3.01
C GLY A 222 -15.26 -2.26 -2.04
N ALA A 223 -13.98 -2.37 -2.42
CA ALA A 223 -12.86 -1.93 -1.60
C ALA A 223 -11.86 -1.10 -2.43
N ARG A 224 -11.20 -0.12 -1.78
CA ARG A 224 -10.20 0.75 -2.43
C ARG A 224 -9.02 1.02 -1.49
N ALA A 225 -7.80 0.83 -1.98
CA ALA A 225 -6.57 1.20 -1.29
C ALA A 225 -6.37 2.73 -1.40
N VAL A 226 -6.40 3.42 -0.26
CA VAL A 226 -6.30 4.89 -0.21
C VAL A 226 -4.87 5.36 -0.06
N ASP A 227 -4.02 4.58 0.63
CA ASP A 227 -2.58 4.75 0.55
C ASP A 227 -1.92 3.46 0.05
N VAL A 228 -0.84 3.65 -0.69
CA VAL A 228 -0.07 2.58 -1.31
C VAL A 228 1.40 2.91 -1.12
N ARG A 229 2.12 2.00 -0.46
CA ARG A 229 3.57 2.04 -0.38
C ARG A 229 4.13 0.76 -1.02
N ILE A 230 5.16 0.94 -1.83
CA ILE A 230 5.88 -0.17 -2.46
C ILE A 230 7.37 0.07 -2.23
N VAL A 231 7.99 -0.83 -1.49
CA VAL A 231 9.44 -0.84 -1.23
C VAL A 231 10.08 -1.81 -2.20
N ILE A 232 11.15 -1.36 -2.84
CA ILE A 232 11.92 -2.15 -3.79
C ILE A 232 13.35 -2.33 -3.28
N GLY A 233 13.99 -3.40 -3.73
CA GLY A 233 15.39 -3.63 -3.48
C GLY A 233 15.96 -4.69 -4.40
N ASP A 234 17.16 -5.12 -4.07
CA ASP A 234 17.84 -6.18 -4.79
C ASP A 234 17.01 -7.45 -4.74
N LYS A 235 17.07 -8.24 -5.83
CA LYS A 235 16.36 -9.51 -5.88
C LYS A 235 16.80 -10.36 -4.68
N PRO A 236 15.85 -10.93 -3.92
CA PRO A 236 16.19 -11.82 -2.83
C PRO A 236 17.05 -12.95 -3.36
N GLN A 237 18.13 -13.30 -2.65
CA GLN A 237 18.92 -14.45 -3.04
C GLN A 237 18.04 -15.72 -3.00
N PRO A 238 18.27 -16.67 -3.92
CA PRO A 238 17.58 -17.95 -3.86
C PRO A 238 17.76 -18.57 -2.48
N ARG A 239 16.69 -19.14 -1.90
CA ARG A 239 16.81 -19.85 -0.63
C ARG A 239 17.84 -20.95 -0.77
N GLN A 240 18.77 -21.03 0.19
CA GLN A 240 19.61 -22.19 0.33
C GLN A 240 18.69 -23.38 0.66
N ARG A 241 18.57 -24.31 -0.30
CA ARG A 241 17.91 -25.58 -0.07
C ARG A 241 18.98 -26.53 0.42
N PHE A 242 18.81 -27.00 1.65
CA PHE A 242 19.63 -28.09 2.14
C PHE A 242 19.15 -29.39 1.49
N ASP A 243 20.08 -30.18 0.99
CA ASP A 243 19.76 -31.55 0.61
C ASP A 243 19.55 -32.43 1.85
N GLN A 244 19.00 -33.62 1.64
CA GLN A 244 18.71 -34.54 2.75
C GLN A 244 19.98 -34.92 3.53
N GLY A 245 21.13 -35.01 2.86
CA GLY A 245 22.42 -35.32 3.50
C GLY A 245 22.89 -34.19 4.41
N GLU A 246 22.78 -32.93 3.96
CA GLU A 246 23.09 -31.74 4.75
C GLU A 246 22.18 -31.60 5.98
N ILE A 247 20.88 -31.90 5.81
CA ILE A 247 19.92 -31.91 6.92
C ILE A 247 20.30 -32.98 7.96
N LEU A 248 20.57 -34.20 7.52
CA LEU A 248 20.93 -35.31 8.41
C LEU A 248 22.26 -35.05 9.12
N ALA A 249 23.26 -34.50 8.43
CA ALA A 249 24.55 -34.15 9.00
C ALA A 249 24.44 -33.01 10.05
N ALA A 250 23.55 -32.03 9.82
CA ALA A 250 23.28 -30.98 10.79
C ALA A 250 22.60 -31.53 12.06
N MET A 251 21.65 -32.47 11.89
CA MET A 251 20.95 -33.10 13.02
C MET A 251 21.86 -34.01 13.84
N GLN A 252 22.83 -34.70 13.22
CA GLN A 252 23.80 -35.53 13.92
C GLN A 252 24.72 -34.74 14.87
N ARG A 253 24.86 -33.42 14.69
CA ARG A 253 25.65 -32.55 15.60
C ARG A 253 24.89 -32.16 16.87
N ILE A 254 23.58 -32.44 16.94
CA ILE A 254 22.73 -32.16 18.10
C ILE A 254 22.65 -33.38 19.04
N MET A 255 22.95 -34.58 18.52
CA MET A 255 23.10 -35.81 19.31
C MET A 255 24.52 -35.94 19.86
#